data_AF-A0A7K7VMG6-F1
#
_entry.id   AF-A0A7K7VMG6-F1
#
_cell.length_a   1.000
_cell.length_b   1.000
_cell.length_c   1.000
_cell.angle_alpha   90.00
_cell.angle_beta   90.00
_cell.angle_gamma   90.00
#
_symmetry.space_group_name_H-M   'P 1'
#
loop_
_entity.id
_entity.type
_entity.pdbx_description
1 polymer ?
#
loop_
_entity_poly.entity_id
_entity_poly.type
_entity_poly.pdbx_seq_one_letter_code
_entity_poly.pdbx_strand_id
1 'polypeptide(L)'
;QEIFGPILAVFVYPEKRYQDVLELIDTTTPYGLTGAVFAREKSAVAEAARRLRNAAGNFYINDKSTGAVVAQQPFGGSRVSGTNDKPGGPHYVLRWTSPQAVKETHAALPDWRYGYMQ
;
A
#
# COMPACT_ATOMS: atom_id res chain seq x y z
N GLN A 1 -14.79 -13.76 5.96
CA GLN A 1 -14.04 -14.18 7.17
C GLN A 1 -12.71 -14.76 6.70
N GLU A 2 -11.66 -14.67 7.51
CA GLU A 2 -10.37 -15.29 7.21
C GLU A 2 -10.35 -16.70 7.81
N ILE A 3 -10.08 -17.73 6.99
CA ILE A 3 -10.20 -19.15 7.38
C ILE A 3 -8.83 -19.79 7.68
N PHE A 4 -7.75 -19.31 7.03
CA PHE A 4 -6.37 -19.79 7.23
C PHE A 4 -6.15 -21.30 6.99
N GLY A 5 -6.85 -21.86 6.00
CA GLY A 5 -6.70 -23.25 5.54
C GLY A 5 -6.79 -23.36 4.02
N PRO A 6 -6.64 -24.56 3.44
CA PRO A 6 -6.65 -24.79 2.00
C PRO A 6 -8.08 -24.78 1.42
N ILE A 7 -8.83 -23.70 1.66
CA ILE A 7 -10.23 -23.53 1.26
C ILE A 7 -10.31 -22.37 0.27
N LEU A 8 -10.85 -22.63 -0.92
CA LEU A 8 -11.08 -21.64 -1.98
C LEU A 8 -12.57 -21.53 -2.26
N ALA A 9 -13.10 -20.30 -2.19
CA ALA A 9 -14.46 -19.99 -2.63
C ALA A 9 -14.43 -19.37 -4.02
N VAL A 10 -15.37 -19.76 -4.88
CA VAL A 10 -15.50 -19.24 -6.26
C VAL A 10 -16.88 -18.58 -6.41
N PHE A 11 -16.88 -17.36 -6.94
CA PHE A 11 -18.09 -16.63 -7.31
C PHE A 11 -18.07 -16.36 -8.81
N VAL A 12 -19.04 -16.90 -9.53
CA VAL A 12 -19.19 -16.71 -10.98
C VAL A 12 -20.12 -15.53 -11.22
N TYR A 13 -19.72 -14.60 -12.09
CA TYR A 13 -20.51 -13.41 -12.43
C TYR A 13 -20.73 -13.30 -13.94
N PRO A 14 -21.84 -12.69 -14.40
CA PRO A 14 -22.04 -12.40 -15.81
C PRO A 14 -21.04 -11.35 -16.30
N GLU A 15 -20.41 -11.56 -17.46
CA GLU A 15 -19.37 -10.68 -18.03
C GLU A 15 -19.76 -9.18 -18.01
N LYS A 16 -21.00 -8.88 -18.40
CA LYS A 16 -21.52 -7.50 -18.45
C LYS A 16 -21.64 -6.80 -17.09
N ARG A 17 -21.46 -7.53 -15.99
CA ARG A 17 -21.48 -7.01 -14.61
C ARG A 17 -20.08 -6.82 -14.01
N TYR A 18 -19.03 -6.88 -14.82
CA TYR A 18 -17.65 -6.70 -14.38
C TYR A 18 -17.44 -5.48 -13.46
N GLN A 19 -18.01 -4.34 -13.80
CA GLN A 19 -17.86 -3.12 -13.00
C GLN A 19 -18.51 -3.23 -11.61
N ASP A 20 -19.71 -3.80 -11.53
CA ASP A 20 -20.39 -4.08 -10.26
C ASP A 20 -19.57 -5.04 -9.39
N VAL A 21 -18.87 -5.99 -10.03
CA VAL A 21 -18.04 -6.96 -9.33
C VAL A 21 -16.77 -6.33 -8.77
N LEU A 22 -16.19 -5.35 -9.45
CA LEU A 22 -15.07 -4.59 -8.89
C LEU A 22 -15.49 -3.82 -7.63
N GLU A 23 -16.69 -3.24 -7.63
CA GLU A 23 -17.26 -2.58 -6.43
C GLU A 23 -17.56 -3.60 -5.33
N LEU A 24 -18.12 -4.76 -5.69
CA LEU A 24 -18.34 -5.86 -4.75
C LEU A 24 -17.02 -6.30 -4.09
N ILE A 25 -15.94 -6.47 -4.85
CA ILE A 25 -14.61 -6.84 -4.31
C ILE A 25 -14.11 -5.78 -3.32
N ASP A 26 -14.23 -4.50 -3.65
CA ASP A 26 -13.74 -3.40 -2.80
C ASP A 26 -14.53 -3.27 -1.48
N THR A 27 -15.81 -3.66 -1.46
CA THR A 27 -16.74 -3.42 -0.35
C THR A 27 -17.09 -4.66 0.49
N THR A 28 -16.96 -5.88 -0.07
CA THR A 28 -17.44 -7.12 0.60
C THR A 28 -16.67 -7.44 1.89
N THR A 29 -15.37 -7.13 1.95
CA THR A 29 -14.54 -7.50 3.08
C THR A 29 -13.88 -6.29 3.73
N PRO A 30 -13.65 -6.32 5.05
CA PRO A 30 -12.95 -5.25 5.73
C PRO A 30 -11.42 -5.29 5.53
N TYR A 31 -10.91 -6.26 4.77
CA TYR A 31 -9.48 -6.48 4.57
C TYR A 31 -8.96 -5.74 3.33
N GLY A 32 -7.65 -5.49 3.32
CA GLY A 32 -6.97 -4.72 2.29
C GLY A 32 -5.54 -5.20 1.99
N LEU A 33 -5.26 -6.50 2.14
CA LEU A 33 -3.89 -7.03 2.15
C LEU A 33 -3.32 -7.28 0.74
N THR A 34 -3.83 -8.31 0.05
CA THR A 34 -3.39 -8.68 -1.30
C THR A 34 -4.57 -8.87 -2.24
N GLY A 35 -4.35 -8.64 -3.53
CA GLY A 35 -5.33 -8.88 -4.57
C GLY A 35 -4.66 -9.02 -5.92
N ALA A 36 -5.28 -9.79 -6.83
CA ALA A 36 -4.74 -10.03 -8.15
C ALA A 36 -5.81 -9.85 -9.23
N VAL A 37 -5.41 -9.32 -10.38
CA VAL A 37 -6.24 -9.25 -11.59
C VAL A 37 -5.54 -10.00 -12.71
N PHE A 38 -6.28 -10.88 -13.37
CA PHE A 38 -5.84 -11.60 -14.55
C PHE A 38 -6.58 -11.06 -15.76
N ALA A 39 -5.89 -10.29 -16.58
CA ALA A 39 -6.44 -9.69 -17.79
C ALA A 39 -5.31 -9.37 -18.79
N ARG A 40 -5.61 -9.51 -20.08
CA ARG A 40 -4.71 -9.14 -21.18
C ARG A 40 -5.03 -7.76 -21.75
N GLU A 41 -6.29 -7.35 -21.61
CA GLU A 41 -6.80 -6.10 -22.14
C GLU A 41 -6.40 -4.96 -21.21
N LYS A 42 -5.71 -3.95 -21.76
CA LYS A 42 -5.06 -2.90 -20.96
C LYS A 42 -6.07 -2.00 -20.26
N SER A 43 -7.24 -1.76 -20.87
CA SER A 43 -8.25 -0.90 -20.24
C SER A 43 -8.89 -1.57 -19.03
N ALA A 44 -9.15 -2.89 -19.08
CA ALA A 44 -9.59 -3.67 -17.93
C ALA A 44 -8.55 -3.66 -16.79
N VAL A 45 -7.26 -3.84 -17.09
CA VAL A 45 -6.19 -3.76 -16.07
C VAL A 45 -6.15 -2.36 -15.42
N ALA A 46 -6.21 -1.30 -16.24
CA ALA A 46 -6.20 0.07 -15.74
C ALA A 46 -7.44 0.40 -14.91
N GLU A 47 -8.63 -0.04 -15.35
CA GLU A 47 -9.88 0.15 -14.61
C GLU A 47 -9.84 -0.57 -13.27
N ALA A 48 -9.42 -1.84 -13.25
CA ALA A 48 -9.32 -2.61 -12.02
C ALA A 48 -8.29 -2.02 -11.06
N ALA A 49 -7.10 -1.64 -11.54
CA ALA A 49 -6.07 -1.02 -10.70
C ALA A 49 -6.54 0.31 -10.09
N ARG A 50 -7.36 1.08 -10.83
CA ARG A 50 -7.95 2.32 -10.31
C ARG A 50 -9.03 2.05 -9.26
N ARG A 51 -9.97 1.15 -9.54
CA ARG A 51 -11.11 0.87 -8.65
C ARG A 51 -10.69 0.11 -7.39
N LEU A 52 -9.73 -0.81 -7.50
CA LEU A 52 -9.26 -1.67 -6.41
C LEU A 52 -8.04 -1.10 -5.67
N ARG A 53 -7.69 0.18 -5.89
CA ARG A 53 -6.49 0.83 -5.36
C ARG A 53 -6.31 0.66 -3.85
N ASN A 54 -7.41 0.69 -3.10
CA ASN A 54 -7.41 0.57 -1.64
C ASN A 54 -7.89 -0.81 -1.15
N ALA A 55 -8.32 -1.69 -2.07
CA ALA A 55 -8.71 -3.07 -1.75
C ALA A 55 -7.51 -4.00 -1.51
N ALA A 56 -6.32 -3.61 -1.97
CA ALA A 56 -5.10 -4.38 -1.79
C ALA A 56 -3.88 -3.46 -1.67
N GLY A 57 -3.13 -3.59 -0.57
CA GLY A 57 -1.84 -2.92 -0.43
C GLY A 57 -0.72 -3.57 -1.26
N ASN A 58 -0.85 -4.86 -1.59
CA ASN A 58 -0.04 -5.55 -2.59
C ASN A 58 -0.95 -6.04 -3.73
N PHE A 59 -0.90 -5.35 -4.86
CA PHE A 59 -1.74 -5.61 -6.02
C PHE A 59 -0.91 -6.25 -7.15
N TYR A 60 -1.41 -7.36 -7.68
CA TYR A 60 -0.71 -8.16 -8.69
C TYR A 60 -1.50 -8.18 -10.00
N ILE A 61 -0.78 -8.13 -11.13
CA ILE A 61 -1.36 -8.23 -12.46
C ILE A 61 -0.77 -9.44 -13.13
N ASN A 62 -1.63 -10.40 -13.52
CA ASN A 62 -1.25 -11.66 -14.17
C ASN A 62 -0.25 -12.51 -13.37
N ASP A 63 -0.32 -12.42 -12.04
CA ASP A 63 0.44 -13.25 -11.10
C ASP A 63 -0.43 -13.59 -9.89
N LYS A 64 -0.08 -14.66 -9.18
CA LYS A 64 -0.76 -15.07 -7.94
C LYS A 64 -0.53 -14.01 -6.84
N SER A 65 -1.47 -13.90 -5.90
CA SER A 65 -1.45 -12.86 -4.85
C SER A 65 -0.46 -13.11 -3.70
N THR A 66 0.46 -14.07 -3.83
CA THR A 66 1.36 -14.54 -2.77
C THR A 66 2.82 -14.52 -3.20
N GLY A 67 3.73 -14.59 -2.22
CA GLY A 67 5.17 -14.74 -2.48
C GLY A 67 5.88 -13.42 -2.75
N ALA A 68 5.52 -12.37 -2.01
CA ALA A 68 6.28 -11.12 -2.01
C ALA A 68 7.75 -11.39 -1.63
N VAL A 69 8.66 -10.85 -2.41
CA VAL A 69 10.11 -10.95 -2.19
C VAL A 69 10.62 -9.66 -1.54
N VAL A 70 11.46 -9.81 -0.53
CA VAL A 70 12.11 -8.69 0.17
C VAL A 70 12.78 -7.76 -0.84
N ALA A 71 12.62 -6.45 -0.63
CA ALA A 71 13.13 -5.37 -1.49
C ALA A 71 12.55 -5.31 -2.93
N GLN A 72 11.68 -6.24 -3.34
CA GLN A 72 11.01 -6.17 -4.65
C GLN A 72 9.54 -5.77 -4.50
N GLN A 73 8.79 -6.42 -3.60
CA GLN A 73 7.40 -6.07 -3.31
C GLN A 73 7.23 -5.86 -1.79
N PRO A 74 7.61 -4.68 -1.25
CA PRO A 74 7.36 -4.37 0.16
C PRO A 74 5.92 -4.72 0.56
N PHE A 75 5.79 -5.54 1.59
CA PHE A 75 4.55 -6.25 1.86
C PHE A 75 3.71 -5.55 2.92
N GLY A 76 2.41 -5.43 2.70
CA GLY A 76 1.49 -4.88 3.69
C GLY A 76 0.26 -4.28 3.05
N GLY A 77 -0.78 -4.11 3.86
CA GLY A 77 -2.04 -3.48 3.47
C GLY A 77 -2.70 -2.78 4.64
N SER A 78 -3.61 -1.85 4.32
CA SER A 78 -4.34 -1.04 5.28
C SER A 78 -5.71 -1.68 5.61
N ARG A 79 -6.73 -0.86 5.94
CA ARG A 79 -8.02 -1.33 6.47
C ARG A 79 -7.79 -2.18 7.73
N VAL A 80 -8.51 -3.28 7.90
CA VAL A 80 -8.31 -4.17 9.05
C VAL A 80 -7.08 -5.07 8.89
N SER A 81 -6.34 -4.98 7.76
CA SER A 81 -5.10 -5.73 7.54
C SER A 81 -3.87 -5.14 8.24
N GLY A 82 -3.98 -3.95 8.86
CA GLY A 82 -2.95 -3.38 9.73
C GLY A 82 -2.50 -1.97 9.36
N THR A 83 -1.35 -1.57 9.92
CA THR A 83 -0.78 -0.21 9.81
C THR A 83 -0.07 0.07 8.49
N ASN A 84 0.19 -0.96 7.68
CA ASN A 84 0.83 -0.87 6.37
C ASN A 84 2.22 -0.19 6.37
N ASP A 85 3.06 -0.49 7.36
CA ASP A 85 4.43 0.06 7.45
C ASP A 85 5.42 -0.53 6.44
N LYS A 86 4.96 -1.46 5.58
CA LYS A 86 5.69 -2.07 4.46
C LYS A 86 7.03 -2.75 4.84
N PRO A 87 7.04 -3.77 5.74
CA PRO A 87 8.22 -4.62 5.93
C PRO A 87 8.75 -5.19 4.60
N GLY A 88 10.07 -5.27 4.51
CA GLY A 88 10.79 -5.59 3.27
C GLY A 88 11.03 -4.38 2.34
N GLY A 89 10.45 -3.21 2.64
CA GLY A 89 10.79 -1.94 1.99
C GLY A 89 11.76 -1.07 2.80
N PRO A 90 12.31 -0.01 2.19
CA PRO A 90 13.34 0.82 2.83
C PRO A 90 12.82 1.66 4.00
N HIS A 91 11.51 1.92 4.07
CA HIS A 91 10.92 2.79 5.09
C HIS A 91 10.56 2.07 6.40
N TYR A 92 10.46 0.73 6.40
CA TYR A 92 9.98 -0.01 7.56
C TYR A 92 10.84 0.25 8.81
N VAL A 93 12.16 0.40 8.62
CA VAL A 93 13.11 0.67 9.70
C VAL A 93 12.85 2.01 10.40
N LEU A 94 12.19 2.97 9.73
CA LEU A 94 11.86 4.27 10.30
C LEU A 94 10.84 4.19 11.43
N ARG A 95 10.08 3.09 11.54
CA ARG A 95 9.16 2.86 12.66
C ARG A 95 9.88 2.59 13.98
N TRP A 96 11.15 2.22 13.92
CA TRP A 96 11.94 1.74 15.06
C TRP A 96 13.08 2.71 15.45
N THR A 97 13.06 3.93 14.91
CA THR A 97 14.04 4.98 15.25
C THR A 97 13.35 6.26 15.75
N SER A 98 14.06 7.03 16.57
CA SER A 98 13.69 8.39 17.00
C SER A 98 14.88 9.32 16.69
N PRO A 99 14.93 9.92 15.49
CA PRO A 99 16.10 10.68 15.04
C PRO A 99 16.35 11.97 15.85
N GLN A 100 17.63 12.31 16.06
CA GLN A 100 18.06 13.61 16.57
C GLN A 100 18.91 14.32 15.49
N ALA A 101 18.59 15.57 15.18
CA ALA A 101 19.45 16.44 14.38
C ALA A 101 20.31 17.30 15.31
N VAL A 102 21.61 17.34 15.05
CA VAL A 102 22.58 18.13 15.83
C VAL A 102 23.19 19.19 14.93
N LYS A 103 23.16 20.45 15.39
CA LYS A 103 23.81 21.58 14.75
C LYS A 103 24.87 22.14 15.71
N GLU A 104 26.11 22.19 15.25
CA GLU A 104 27.19 22.91 15.92
C GLU A 104 27.45 24.22 15.18
N THR A 105 27.60 25.32 15.92
CA THR A 105 28.00 26.62 15.36
C THR A 105 29.33 27.00 15.99
N HIS A 106 30.37 27.17 15.17
CA HIS A 106 31.75 27.34 15.66
C HIS A 106 32.14 28.79 15.98
N ALA A 107 31.22 29.75 15.77
CA ALA A 107 31.40 31.15 16.11
C ALA A 107 30.18 31.66 16.88
N ALA A 108 30.43 32.55 17.86
CA ALA A 108 29.35 33.22 18.59
C ALA A 108 28.48 34.04 17.62
N LEU A 109 27.17 34.04 17.84
CA LEU A 109 26.26 34.92 17.09
C LEU A 109 26.49 36.37 17.56
N PRO A 110 26.79 37.32 16.65
CA PRO A 110 27.33 38.63 17.03
C PRO A 110 26.31 39.64 17.57
N ASP A 111 25.12 39.76 16.96
CA ASP A 111 24.00 40.62 17.43
C ASP A 111 22.67 39.85 17.23
N TRP A 112 21.68 40.12 18.09
CA TRP A 112 20.32 39.59 17.96
C TRP A 112 19.48 40.39 16.96
N ARG A 113 19.87 41.65 16.67
CA ARG A 113 19.18 42.50 15.68
C ARG A 113 19.48 42.05 14.26
N TYR A 114 18.48 42.21 13.40
CA TYR A 114 18.62 42.00 11.96
C TYR A 114 18.87 43.34 11.25
N GLY A 115 19.52 43.32 10.09
CA GLY A 115 19.96 44.54 9.40
C GLY A 115 18.86 45.54 9.02
N TYR A 116 17.60 45.10 8.89
CA TYR A 116 16.47 45.98 8.57
C TYR A 116 15.93 46.78 9.77
N MET A 117 16.41 46.49 10.99
CA MET A 117 15.97 47.17 12.21
C MET A 117 16.79 48.42 12.53
N GLN A 118 17.68 48.83 11.62
CA GLN A 118 18.51 50.02 11.73
C GLN A 118 17.83 51.24 11.12
#